data_AF-A0A939KNV6-F1
#
_entry.id   AF-A0A939KNV6-F1
#
_cell.length_a   1.000
_cell.length_b   1.000
_cell.length_c   1.000
_cell.angle_alpha   90.00
_cell.angle_beta   90.00
_cell.angle_gamma   90.00
#
_symmetry.space_group_name_H-M   'P 1'
#
loop_
_entity.id
_entity.type
_entity.pdbx_description
1 polymer ?
#
loop_
_entity_poly.entity_id
_entity_poly.type
_entity_poly.pdbx_seq_one_letter_code
_entity_poly.pdbx_strand_id
1 'polypeptide(L)'
;FADKHGVPFVDADYDKDDWFARAKGMEWEPERGVRCTMCFDMRFERTALYAHEHDFPVMTSSLGISRWKNMAQINECGQRAVSPYDGLSYWDFNWRKGGGSARMIEISKQERFYQQEYCGCAYSLRDTNAHRRSQGRPAIELGKLYYGTNDDAS
;
A
#
# COMPACT_ATOMS: atom_id res chain seq x y z
N PHE A 1 16.88 -0.17 3.63
CA PHE A 1 16.22 0.00 4.94
C PHE A 1 16.13 -1.31 5.69
N ALA A 2 15.50 -2.35 5.12
CA ALA A 2 15.43 -3.68 5.73
C ALA A 2 16.81 -4.20 6.17
N ASP A 3 17.81 -4.19 5.27
CA ASP A 3 19.19 -4.60 5.57
C ASP A 3 19.82 -3.79 6.71
N LYS A 4 19.66 -2.46 6.70
CA LYS A 4 20.15 -1.54 7.74
C LYS A 4 19.61 -1.90 9.13
N HIS A 5 18.39 -2.42 9.20
CA HIS A 5 17.71 -2.78 10.44
C HIS A 5 17.72 -4.29 10.72
N GLY A 6 18.40 -5.10 9.89
CA GLY A 6 18.43 -6.55 10.04
C GLY A 6 17.05 -7.22 9.94
N VAL A 7 16.12 -6.59 9.21
CA VAL A 7 14.78 -7.14 9.00
C VAL A 7 14.83 -8.06 7.78
N PRO A 8 14.53 -9.37 7.92
CA PRO A 8 14.44 -10.27 6.78
C PRO A 8 13.45 -9.74 5.75
N PHE A 9 13.83 -9.79 4.49
CA PHE A 9 13.01 -9.35 3.37
C PHE A 9 12.84 -10.49 2.38
N VAL A 10 11.61 -10.67 1.92
CA VAL A 10 11.26 -11.64 0.90
C VAL A 10 10.60 -10.86 -0.23
N ASP A 11 11.17 -10.98 -1.43
CA ASP A 11 10.54 -10.45 -2.63
C ASP A 11 9.53 -11.48 -3.14
N ALA A 12 8.27 -11.10 -3.20
CA ALA A 12 7.23 -11.93 -3.79
C ALA A 12 7.03 -11.45 -5.23
N ASP A 13 7.25 -12.35 -6.19
CA ASP A 13 7.17 -12.02 -7.62
C ASP A 13 5.91 -11.23 -7.95
N TYR A 14 6.09 -10.10 -8.62
CA TYR A 14 5.03 -9.20 -9.02
C TYR A 14 4.48 -9.58 -10.39
N ASP A 15 3.43 -10.40 -10.40
CA ASP A 15 2.71 -10.76 -11.64
C ASP A 15 1.77 -9.63 -12.08
N LYS A 16 2.25 -8.85 -13.05
CA LYS A 16 1.53 -7.71 -13.62
C LYS A 16 0.39 -8.18 -14.50
N ASP A 17 0.58 -9.27 -15.22
CA ASP A 17 -0.37 -9.77 -16.20
C ASP A 17 -1.59 -10.37 -15.51
N ASP A 18 -1.40 -11.13 -14.43
CA ASP A 18 -2.49 -11.60 -13.56
C ASP A 18 -3.24 -10.41 -12.94
N TRP A 19 -2.52 -9.38 -12.48
CA TRP A 19 -3.17 -8.19 -11.93
C TRP A 19 -4.06 -7.49 -12.96
N PHE A 20 -3.57 -7.31 -14.20
CA PHE A 20 -4.38 -6.70 -15.27
C PHE A 20 -5.56 -7.59 -15.69
N ALA A 21 -5.36 -8.92 -15.71
CA ALA A 21 -6.44 -9.87 -16.00
C ALA A 21 -7.57 -9.77 -14.96
N ARG A 22 -7.23 -9.70 -13.67
CA ARG A 22 -8.19 -9.52 -12.57
C ARG A 22 -8.83 -8.14 -12.54
N ALA A 23 -8.11 -7.11 -12.98
CA ALA A 23 -8.61 -5.73 -13.02
C ALA A 23 -9.52 -5.43 -14.21
N LYS A 24 -9.63 -6.34 -15.18
CA LYS A 24 -10.44 -6.18 -16.38
C LYS A 24 -11.90 -5.91 -16.02
N GLY A 25 -12.48 -4.87 -16.61
CA GLY A 25 -13.83 -4.39 -16.29
C GLY A 25 -13.92 -3.45 -15.08
N MET A 26 -12.81 -3.22 -14.37
CA MET A 26 -12.71 -2.29 -13.23
C MET A 26 -11.82 -1.07 -13.52
N GLU A 27 -11.51 -0.81 -14.80
CA GLU A 27 -10.55 0.20 -15.23
C GLU A 27 -10.98 1.62 -14.84
N TRP A 28 -12.27 1.85 -14.69
CA TRP A 28 -12.87 3.16 -14.37
C TRP A 28 -13.51 3.23 -12.99
N GLU A 29 -13.39 2.16 -12.19
CA GLU A 29 -13.80 2.19 -10.79
C GLU A 29 -13.05 3.29 -10.03
N PRO A 30 -13.70 4.01 -9.12
CA PRO A 30 -13.03 5.03 -8.32
C PRO A 30 -12.03 4.40 -7.35
N GLU A 31 -11.08 5.21 -6.85
CA GLU A 31 -10.31 4.81 -5.68
C GLU A 31 -11.24 4.50 -4.50
N ARG A 32 -10.85 3.52 -3.68
CA ARG A 32 -11.68 2.92 -2.62
C ARG A 32 -12.90 2.13 -3.13
N GLY A 33 -13.10 2.03 -4.45
CA GLY A 33 -14.07 1.13 -5.07
C GLY A 33 -13.60 -0.32 -5.15
N VAL A 34 -14.34 -1.14 -5.91
CA VAL A 34 -14.12 -2.60 -5.96
C VAL A 34 -12.75 -3.00 -6.50
N ARG A 35 -12.16 -2.18 -7.39
CA ARG A 35 -10.78 -2.38 -7.86
C ARG A 35 -9.78 -2.38 -6.71
N CYS A 36 -9.94 -1.49 -5.72
CA CYS A 36 -9.06 -1.45 -4.56
C CYS A 36 -9.22 -2.70 -3.70
N THR A 37 -10.45 -3.19 -3.50
CA THR A 37 -10.71 -4.46 -2.82
C THR A 37 -9.98 -5.61 -3.51
N MET A 38 -10.18 -5.82 -4.81
CA MET A 38 -9.48 -6.85 -5.59
C MET A 38 -7.96 -6.73 -5.47
N CYS A 39 -7.44 -5.50 -5.57
CA CYS A 39 -6.01 -5.21 -5.50
C CYS A 39 -5.40 -5.54 -4.11
N PHE A 40 -6.18 -5.37 -3.03
CA PHE A 40 -5.78 -5.72 -1.68
C PHE A 40 -5.91 -7.23 -1.44
N ASP A 41 -7.02 -7.85 -1.86
CA ASP A 41 -7.24 -9.30 -1.72
C ASP A 41 -6.11 -10.09 -2.35
N MET A 42 -5.76 -9.83 -3.61
CA MET A 42 -4.64 -10.50 -4.29
C MET A 42 -3.32 -10.42 -3.51
N ARG A 43 -3.02 -9.26 -2.88
CA ARG A 43 -1.79 -9.08 -2.10
C ARG A 43 -1.87 -9.78 -0.76
N PHE A 44 -3.00 -9.66 -0.07
CA PHE A 44 -3.20 -10.25 1.23
C PHE A 44 -3.29 -11.77 1.16
N GLU A 45 -3.92 -12.34 0.14
CA GLU A 45 -3.94 -13.79 -0.12
C GLU A 45 -2.52 -14.35 -0.24
N ARG A 46 -1.65 -13.69 -1.02
CA ARG A 46 -0.25 -14.09 -1.17
C ARG A 46 0.53 -13.93 0.14
N THR A 47 0.31 -12.85 0.88
CA THR A 47 0.94 -12.64 2.20
C THR A 47 0.47 -13.66 3.23
N ALA A 48 -0.83 -14.00 3.26
CA ALA A 48 -1.39 -14.97 4.19
C ALA A 48 -0.89 -16.39 3.89
N LEU A 49 -0.82 -16.77 2.62
CA LEU A 49 -0.23 -18.04 2.20
C LEU A 49 1.23 -18.13 2.66
N TYR A 50 2.04 -17.09 2.38
CA TYR A 50 3.43 -17.06 2.83
C TYR A 50 3.54 -17.12 4.36
N ALA A 51 2.70 -16.38 5.08
CA ALA A 51 2.68 -16.39 6.54
C ALA A 51 2.40 -17.80 7.08
N HIS A 52 1.42 -18.49 6.49
CA HIS A 52 1.04 -19.86 6.85
C HIS A 52 2.14 -20.88 6.52
N GLU A 53 2.72 -20.85 5.32
CA GLU A 53 3.80 -21.77 4.90
C GLU A 53 5.08 -21.65 5.74
N HIS A 54 5.22 -20.55 6.47
CA HIS A 54 6.38 -20.23 7.30
C HIS A 54 6.05 -20.08 8.79
N ASP A 55 4.90 -20.61 9.23
CA ASP A 55 4.48 -20.67 10.64
C ASP A 55 4.41 -19.31 11.35
N PHE A 56 4.15 -18.22 10.62
CA PHE A 56 3.91 -16.93 11.24
C PHE A 56 2.50 -16.90 11.85
N PRO A 57 2.34 -16.56 13.15
CA PRO A 57 1.03 -16.56 13.80
C PRO A 57 0.22 -15.29 13.51
N VAL A 58 0.87 -14.25 13.00
CA VAL A 58 0.28 -12.92 12.80
C VAL A 58 0.82 -12.30 11.53
N MET A 59 -0.06 -11.72 10.72
CA MET A 59 0.30 -10.79 9.64
C MET A 59 -0.38 -9.43 9.84
N THR A 60 0.21 -8.39 9.26
CA THR A 60 -0.36 -7.03 9.27
C THR A 60 0.04 -6.31 7.99
N SER A 61 -0.40 -5.06 7.84
CA SER A 61 -0.08 -4.25 6.67
C SER A 61 0.13 -2.78 6.99
N SER A 62 1.11 -2.18 6.32
CA SER A 62 1.33 -0.74 6.33
C SER A 62 0.25 0.02 5.53
N LEU A 63 -0.58 -0.65 4.73
CA LEU A 63 -1.66 -0.01 3.94
C LEU A 63 -2.60 0.82 4.84
N GLY A 64 -2.84 0.37 6.08
CA GLY A 64 -3.72 1.02 7.05
C GLY A 64 -3.26 2.41 7.49
N ILE A 65 -1.97 2.76 7.36
CA ILE A 65 -1.45 4.05 7.82
C ILE A 65 -1.87 5.23 6.94
N SER A 66 -2.16 4.98 5.66
CA SER A 66 -2.49 6.05 4.71
C SER A 66 -3.88 6.62 4.96
N ARG A 67 -3.97 7.92 5.28
CA ARG A 67 -5.26 8.64 5.43
C ARG A 67 -6.14 8.59 4.19
N TRP A 68 -5.54 8.35 3.03
CA TRP A 68 -6.23 8.33 1.74
C TRP A 68 -6.90 6.98 1.44
N LYS A 69 -6.60 5.94 2.21
CA LYS A 69 -7.20 4.60 2.04
C LYS A 69 -8.34 4.39 3.02
N ASN A 70 -9.35 3.62 2.59
CA ASN A 70 -10.41 3.15 3.46
C ASN A 70 -9.86 2.04 4.37
N MET A 71 -9.76 2.30 5.66
CA MET A 71 -9.19 1.37 6.64
C MET A 71 -10.08 0.14 6.84
N ALA A 72 -11.42 0.30 6.83
CA ALA A 72 -12.35 -0.82 6.95
C ALA A 72 -12.18 -1.77 5.76
N GLN A 73 -12.14 -1.23 4.54
CA GLN A 73 -11.87 -2.00 3.32
C GLN A 73 -10.57 -2.80 3.43
N ILE A 74 -9.47 -2.19 3.88
CA ILE A 74 -8.19 -2.89 4.06
C ILE A 74 -8.30 -3.99 5.09
N ASN A 75 -8.90 -3.70 6.24
CA ASN A 75 -9.02 -4.65 7.34
C ASN A 75 -9.90 -5.84 6.95
N GLU A 76 -11.00 -5.61 6.22
CA GLU A 76 -11.84 -6.67 5.68
C GLU A 76 -11.07 -7.59 4.72
N CYS A 77 -10.21 -7.05 3.85
CA CYS A 77 -9.36 -7.86 2.98
C CYS A 77 -8.35 -8.69 3.79
N GLY A 78 -7.72 -8.09 4.80
CA GLY A 78 -6.79 -8.78 5.70
C GLY A 78 -7.46 -9.92 6.48
N GLN A 79 -8.65 -9.69 7.02
CA GLN A 79 -9.43 -10.72 7.73
C GLN A 79 -9.88 -11.84 6.79
N ARG A 80 -10.34 -11.52 5.57
CA ARG A 80 -10.68 -12.54 4.57
C ARG A 80 -9.48 -13.42 4.22
N ALA A 81 -8.31 -12.81 4.03
CA ALA A 81 -7.12 -13.53 3.61
C ALA A 81 -6.59 -14.54 4.64
N VAL A 82 -6.71 -14.25 5.94
CA VAL A 82 -6.28 -15.19 6.99
C VAL A 82 -7.34 -16.24 7.32
N SER A 83 -8.61 -16.02 6.97
CA SER A 83 -9.72 -16.91 7.33
C SER A 83 -9.58 -18.38 6.94
N PRO A 84 -8.86 -18.78 5.86
CA PRO A 84 -8.65 -20.19 5.53
C PRO A 84 -7.56 -20.89 6.35
N TYR A 85 -6.77 -20.14 7.15
CA TYR A 85 -5.56 -20.66 7.80
C TYR A 85 -5.71 -20.66 9.33
N ASP A 86 -5.85 -21.85 9.91
CA ASP A 86 -5.87 -22.02 11.36
C ASP A 86 -4.54 -21.55 11.98
N GLY A 87 -4.63 -20.77 13.06
CA GLY A 87 -3.47 -20.26 13.80
C GLY A 87 -2.83 -18.98 13.22
N LEU A 88 -3.32 -18.48 12.07
CA LEU A 88 -2.90 -17.20 11.50
C LEU A 88 -3.95 -16.12 11.79
N SER A 89 -3.49 -14.96 12.24
CA SER A 89 -4.37 -13.81 12.53
C SER A 89 -3.93 -12.54 11.78
N TYR A 90 -4.90 -11.68 11.46
CA TYR A 90 -4.62 -10.35 10.92
C TYR A 90 -4.66 -9.31 12.05
N TRP A 91 -3.53 -8.64 12.29
CA TRP A 91 -3.44 -7.56 13.26
C TRP A 91 -3.82 -6.23 12.61
N ASP A 92 -5.03 -5.76 12.92
CA ASP A 92 -5.69 -4.61 12.32
C ASP A 92 -5.37 -3.27 13.02
N PHE A 93 -4.21 -3.20 13.67
CA PHE A 93 -3.81 -2.05 14.49
C PHE A 93 -3.88 -0.73 13.73
N ASN A 94 -4.53 0.25 14.36
CA ASN A 94 -4.69 1.57 13.77
C ASN A 94 -3.45 2.46 14.01
N TRP A 95 -2.46 2.32 13.13
CA TRP A 95 -1.24 3.14 13.12
C TRP A 95 -1.46 4.63 12.88
N ARG A 96 -2.68 5.08 12.57
CA ARG A 96 -2.99 6.52 12.42
C ARG A 96 -3.09 7.22 13.78
N LYS A 97 -3.46 6.47 14.82
CA LYS A 97 -3.66 6.97 16.19
C LYS A 97 -2.34 6.95 16.99
N GLY A 98 -2.35 7.56 18.18
CA GLY A 98 -1.22 7.48 19.13
C GLY A 98 0.09 8.07 18.60
N GLY A 99 0.04 9.00 17.64
CA GLY A 99 1.23 9.61 17.03
C GLY A 99 1.88 8.80 15.91
N GLY A 100 1.34 7.64 15.53
CA GLY A 100 1.94 6.79 14.49
C GLY A 100 2.06 7.46 13.12
N SER A 101 1.08 8.30 12.73
CA SER A 101 1.17 9.10 11.50
C SER A 101 2.35 10.06 11.50
N ALA A 102 2.60 10.74 12.62
CA ALA A 102 3.72 11.68 12.76
C ALA A 102 5.05 10.93 12.74
N ARG A 103 5.12 9.80 13.45
CA ARG A 103 6.30 8.93 13.46
C ARG A 103 6.65 8.39 12.08
N MET A 104 5.65 8.02 11.27
CA MET A 104 5.89 7.60 9.88
C MET A 104 6.51 8.72 9.04
N ILE A 105 6.02 9.97 9.17
CA ILE A 105 6.59 11.11 8.44
C ILE A 105 8.03 11.37 8.90
N GLU A 106 8.29 11.33 10.19
CA GLU A 106 9.63 11.51 10.76
C GLU A 106 10.62 10.49 10.19
N ILE A 107 10.28 9.19 10.26
CA ILE A 107 11.10 8.11 9.71
C ILE A 107 11.28 8.28 8.19
N SER A 108 10.21 8.65 7.47
CA SER A 108 10.28 8.83 6.02
C SER A 108 11.24 9.95 5.62
N LYS A 109 11.28 11.06 6.37
CA LYS A 109 12.25 12.14 6.17
C LYS A 109 13.68 11.72 6.53
N GLN A 110 13.87 11.04 7.66
CA GLN A 110 15.18 10.55 8.10
C GLN A 110 15.80 9.59 7.09
N GLU A 111 15.00 8.67 6.55
CA GLU A 111 15.45 7.66 5.59
C GLU A 111 15.35 8.12 4.13
N ARG A 112 14.84 9.33 3.89
CA ARG A 112 14.59 9.91 2.56
C ARG A 112 13.87 8.93 1.65
N PHE A 113 12.72 8.42 2.10
CA PHE A 113 11.93 7.49 1.30
C PHE A 113 11.31 8.18 0.08
N TYR A 114 11.08 7.39 -0.97
CA TYR A 114 10.33 7.85 -2.14
C TYR A 114 8.90 8.22 -1.72
N GLN A 115 8.48 9.43 -2.08
CA GLN A 115 7.16 9.93 -1.77
C GLN A 115 6.23 9.65 -2.95
N GLN A 116 5.58 8.49 -2.91
CA GLN A 116 4.60 8.12 -3.92
C GLN A 116 3.31 8.94 -3.78
N GLU A 117 2.90 9.61 -4.86
CA GLU A 117 1.73 10.49 -4.89
C GLU A 117 0.44 9.79 -5.40
N TYR A 118 0.47 8.48 -5.57
CA TYR A 118 -0.64 7.66 -6.07
C TYR A 118 -0.70 6.31 -5.30
N CYS A 119 -1.78 5.55 -5.46
CA CYS A 119 -2.02 4.32 -4.68
C CYS A 119 -1.04 3.17 -5.01
N GLY A 120 -0.41 3.20 -6.19
CA GLY A 120 0.54 2.18 -6.66
C GLY A 120 0.06 1.37 -7.88
N CYS A 121 -1.14 1.63 -8.39
CA CYS A 121 -1.63 1.00 -9.62
C CYS A 121 -1.73 2.00 -10.79
N ALA A 122 -1.69 1.48 -12.02
CA ALA A 122 -1.71 2.29 -13.25
C ALA A 122 -2.95 3.20 -13.35
N TYR A 123 -4.12 2.72 -12.90
CA TYR A 123 -5.35 3.52 -12.95
C TYR A 123 -5.35 4.67 -11.92
N SER A 124 -4.81 4.45 -10.71
CA SER A 124 -4.63 5.53 -9.72
C SER A 124 -3.65 6.59 -10.23
N LEU A 125 -2.58 6.18 -10.91
CA LEU A 125 -1.64 7.09 -11.56
C LEU A 125 -2.31 7.90 -12.69
N ARG A 126 -3.12 7.24 -13.53
CA ARG A 126 -3.92 7.89 -14.59
C ARG A 126 -4.82 8.96 -13.99
N ASP A 127 -5.62 8.60 -12.99
CA ASP A 127 -6.64 9.48 -12.41
C ASP A 127 -5.98 10.66 -11.66
N THR A 128 -4.90 10.39 -10.92
CA THR A 128 -4.14 11.43 -10.24
C THR A 128 -3.51 12.41 -11.23
N ASN A 129 -2.95 11.91 -12.34
CA ASN A 129 -2.38 12.78 -13.38
C ASN A 129 -3.45 13.57 -14.13
N ALA A 130 -4.63 13.01 -14.38
CA ALA A 130 -5.76 13.72 -14.95
C ALA A 130 -6.19 14.88 -14.05
N HIS A 131 -6.34 14.63 -12.75
CA HIS A 131 -6.66 15.65 -11.76
C HIS A 131 -5.57 16.73 -11.67
N ARG A 132 -4.28 16.36 -11.64
CA ARG A 132 -3.18 17.33 -11.61
C ARG A 132 -3.21 18.26 -12.82
N ARG A 133 -3.39 17.71 -14.03
CA ARG A 133 -3.49 18.48 -15.27
C ARG A 133 -4.69 19.43 -15.26
N SER A 134 -5.84 19.00 -14.73
CA SER A 134 -7.01 19.87 -14.60
C SER A 134 -6.78 21.05 -13.65
N GLN A 135 -5.79 20.96 -12.76
CA GLN A 135 -5.37 22.01 -11.83
C GLN A 135 -4.11 22.76 -12.31
N GLY A 136 -3.68 22.57 -13.56
CA GLY A 136 -2.47 23.20 -14.11
C GLY A 136 -1.16 22.67 -13.53
N ARG A 137 -1.18 21.53 -12.84
CA ARG A 137 0.02 20.89 -12.25
C ARG A 137 0.62 19.87 -13.23
N PRO A 138 1.96 19.73 -13.29
CA PRO A 138 2.59 18.70 -14.13
C PRO A 138 2.23 17.30 -13.64
N ALA A 139 2.31 16.32 -14.55
CA ALA A 139 2.15 14.91 -14.22
C ALA A 139 3.22 14.44 -13.23
N ILE A 140 2.93 13.38 -12.49
CA ILE A 140 3.87 12.74 -11.57
C ILE A 140 5.04 12.15 -12.37
N GLU A 141 6.26 12.51 -11.99
CA GLU A 141 7.48 11.86 -12.44
C GLU A 141 7.91 10.80 -11.42
N LEU A 142 7.99 9.54 -11.85
CA LEU A 142 8.35 8.43 -10.98
C LEU A 142 9.83 8.53 -10.55
N GLY A 143 10.11 8.23 -9.29
CA GLY A 143 11.48 8.25 -8.75
C GLY A 143 12.10 9.65 -8.64
N LYS A 144 11.30 10.73 -8.61
CA LYS A 144 11.79 12.10 -8.45
C LYS A 144 11.56 12.70 -7.06
N LEU A 145 10.37 12.48 -6.49
CA LEU A 145 9.99 13.10 -5.21
C LEU A 145 10.37 12.21 -4.03
N TYR A 146 11.16 12.73 -3.10
CA TYR A 146 11.59 12.04 -1.89
C TYR A 146 11.29 12.90 -0.66
N TYR A 147 11.01 12.25 0.47
CA TYR A 147 10.85 12.96 1.74
C TYR A 147 12.16 13.66 2.14
N GLY A 148 12.04 14.89 2.64
CA GLY A 148 13.19 15.68 3.12
C GLY A 148 13.99 16.40 2.04
N THR A 149 13.69 16.24 0.74
CA THR A 149 14.37 17.00 -0.32
C THR A 149 13.75 18.37 -0.60
N ASN A 150 12.57 18.66 -0.06
CA ASN A 150 11.80 19.90 -0.30
C ASN A 150 11.36 20.63 0.99
N ASP A 151 12.03 20.41 2.12
CA ASP A 151 11.70 21.14 3.36
C ASP A 151 12.14 22.64 3.34
N ASP A 152 12.65 23.16 2.21
CA ASP A 152 12.99 24.58 1.98
C ASP A 152 12.01 25.32 1.03
N ALA A 153 10.79 24.81 0.84
CA ALA A 153 9.78 25.50 0.03
C ALA A 153 8.36 25.43 0.64
N SER A 154 8.21 25.93 1.86
CA SER A 154 7.03 26.67 2.34
C SER A 154 7.22 27.14 3.77
#